data_AF-A0AA39XS82-F1
#
_entry.id   AF-A0AA39XS82-F1
#
_cell.length_a   1.000
_cell.length_b   1.000
_cell.length_c   1.000
_cell.angle_alpha   90.00
_cell.angle_beta   90.00
_cell.angle_gamma   90.00
#
_symmetry.space_group_name_H-M   'P 1'
#
loop_
_entity.id
_entity.type
_entity.pdbx_description
1 polymer ?
#
loop_
_entity_poly.entity_id
_entity_poly.type
_entity_poly.pdbx_seq_one_letter_code
_entity_poly.pdbx_strand_id
1 'polypeptide(L)'
;MTSSNPLDTEAGTELFSSYEAEFKLVQADLTQKLDTIPDLSGEPRKAALSSAERALEEATELLDQMQLEKQNVPSSTRTKLNQRLRNYTTDTDAYKRRLRSLADDRAALFGGSRYRDDPVGGGPSDVQLEQRQQLLSGTDRLDRSTQRLKASQALANETEAIGASTLADLHRQRETIQHTTDVLLESEGYVDRSVKTLRGMARRMATNRIITIAIITILVLLIFAVIYSKFR
;
A
#
# COMPACT_ATOMS: atom_id res chain seq x y z
N MET A 1 16.63 4.19 -26.69
CA MET A 1 16.20 5.02 -25.55
C MET A 1 14.69 4.84 -25.43
N THR A 2 14.26 3.89 -24.61
CA THR A 2 12.85 3.65 -24.32
C THR A 2 12.38 4.73 -23.35
N SER A 3 11.59 5.66 -23.86
CA SER A 3 10.89 6.68 -23.07
C SER A 3 9.93 5.99 -22.10
N SER A 4 10.31 5.90 -20.83
CA SER A 4 9.42 5.50 -19.73
C SER A 4 8.31 6.54 -19.60
N ASN A 5 7.06 6.12 -19.77
CA ASN A 5 5.89 6.96 -19.66
C ASN A 5 5.71 7.41 -18.19
N PRO A 6 5.55 8.71 -17.89
CA PRO A 6 5.34 9.19 -16.52
C PRO A 6 4.09 8.60 -15.85
N LEU A 7 3.09 8.17 -16.63
CA LEU A 7 1.89 7.50 -16.11
C LEU A 7 2.20 6.09 -15.54
N ASP A 8 3.13 5.35 -16.13
CA ASP A 8 3.53 4.03 -15.63
C ASP A 8 4.32 4.14 -14.30
N THR A 9 4.94 5.30 -14.10
CA THR A 9 5.71 5.64 -12.89
C THR A 9 4.82 5.93 -11.69
N GLU A 10 3.70 6.63 -11.89
CA GLU A 10 2.69 6.86 -10.84
C GLU A 10 1.96 5.56 -10.49
N ALA A 11 1.53 4.79 -11.50
CA ALA A 11 0.82 3.53 -11.28
C ALA A 11 1.61 2.50 -10.44
N GLY A 12 2.91 2.34 -10.70
CA GLY A 12 3.78 1.46 -9.89
C GLY A 12 3.99 1.95 -8.45
N THR A 13 3.86 3.26 -8.22
CA THR A 13 3.99 3.86 -6.88
C THR A 13 2.67 3.75 -6.09
N GLU A 14 1.53 3.82 -6.77
CA GLU A 14 0.21 3.63 -6.15
C GLU A 14 0.00 2.20 -5.66
N LEU A 15 0.34 1.19 -6.48
CA LEU A 15 0.26 -0.23 -6.10
C LEU A 15 1.18 -0.55 -4.91
N PHE A 16 2.40 -0.02 -4.90
CA PHE A 16 3.29 -0.15 -3.75
C PHE A 16 2.65 0.44 -2.49
N SER A 17 2.03 1.62 -2.62
CA SER A 17 1.41 2.32 -1.49
C SER A 17 0.18 1.57 -0.95
N SER A 18 -0.62 0.92 -1.81
CA SER A 18 -1.74 0.10 -1.37
C SER A 18 -1.27 -1.14 -0.61
N TYR A 19 -0.30 -1.88 -1.15
CA TYR A 19 0.27 -3.05 -0.45
C TYR A 19 0.93 -2.67 0.86
N GLU A 20 1.56 -1.51 0.92
CA GLU A 20 2.15 -1.00 2.15
C GLU A 20 1.11 -0.64 3.21
N ALA A 21 -0.02 -0.06 2.81
CA ALA A 21 -1.12 0.23 3.73
C ALA A 21 -1.72 -1.06 4.29
N GLU A 22 -1.94 -2.05 3.43
CA GLU A 22 -2.44 -3.38 3.83
C GLU A 22 -1.45 -4.10 4.76
N PHE A 23 -0.16 -4.07 4.44
CA PHE A 23 0.89 -4.65 5.28
C PHE A 23 0.88 -4.06 6.69
N LYS A 24 0.72 -2.73 6.83
CA LYS A 24 0.65 -2.07 8.14
C LYS A 24 -0.57 -2.50 8.96
N LEU A 25 -1.71 -2.74 8.31
CA LEU A 25 -2.91 -3.24 8.98
C LEU A 25 -2.69 -4.67 9.51
N VAL A 26 -2.14 -5.55 8.67
CA VAL A 26 -1.81 -6.93 9.06
C VAL A 26 -0.74 -6.95 10.15
N GLN A 27 0.25 -6.07 10.08
CA GLN A 27 1.29 -5.93 11.10
C GLN A 27 0.70 -5.53 12.48
N ALA A 28 -0.27 -4.61 12.50
CA ALA A 28 -0.95 -4.20 13.73
C ALA A 28 -1.77 -5.36 14.33
N ASP A 29 -2.55 -6.07 13.50
CA ASP A 29 -3.33 -7.25 13.94
C ASP A 29 -2.41 -8.37 14.44
N LEU A 30 -1.31 -8.65 13.73
CA LEU A 30 -0.32 -9.64 14.13
C LEU A 30 0.32 -9.28 15.48
N THR A 31 0.70 -8.02 15.68
CA THR A 31 1.27 -7.54 16.95
C THR A 31 0.28 -7.73 18.10
N GLN A 32 -0.98 -7.35 17.91
CA GLN A 32 -2.04 -7.55 18.90
C GLN A 32 -2.25 -9.03 19.24
N LYS A 33 -2.28 -9.92 18.25
CA LYS A 33 -2.38 -11.37 18.49
C LYS A 33 -1.16 -11.91 19.26
N LEU A 34 0.05 -11.52 18.90
CA LEU A 34 1.28 -11.95 19.58
C LEU A 34 1.34 -11.49 21.05
N ASP A 35 0.75 -10.35 21.37
CA ASP A 35 0.68 -9.84 22.74
C ASP A 35 -0.37 -10.54 23.61
N THR A 36 -1.45 -11.05 22.99
CA THR A 36 -2.55 -11.73 23.68
C THR A 36 -2.32 -13.23 23.88
N ILE A 37 -1.59 -13.90 22.98
CA ILE A 37 -1.29 -15.35 23.08
C ILE A 37 -0.74 -15.80 24.44
N PRO A 38 0.18 -15.08 25.12
CA PRO A 38 0.70 -15.49 26.42
C PRO A 38 -0.35 -15.60 27.53
N ASP A 39 -1.48 -14.91 27.41
CA ASP A 39 -2.56 -14.91 28.42
C ASP A 39 -3.60 -15.99 28.20
N LEU A 40 -3.58 -16.59 27.02
CA LEU A 40 -4.52 -17.63 26.65
C LEU A 40 -3.95 -19.00 27.03
N SER A 41 -4.82 -19.91 27.44
CA SER A 41 -4.49 -21.31 27.71
C SER A 41 -5.41 -22.25 26.95
N GLY A 42 -4.95 -23.48 26.69
CA GLY A 42 -5.78 -24.53 26.07
C GLY A 42 -6.19 -24.22 24.62
N GLU A 43 -7.48 -24.39 24.34
CA GLU A 43 -8.05 -24.27 22.98
C GLU A 43 -8.07 -22.83 22.44
N PRO A 44 -8.47 -21.79 23.19
CA PRO A 44 -8.35 -20.40 22.76
C PRO A 44 -6.93 -20.00 22.36
N ARG A 45 -5.91 -20.48 23.09
CA ARG A 45 -4.49 -20.24 22.75
C ARG A 45 -4.12 -20.87 21.42
N LYS A 46 -4.58 -22.10 21.17
CA LYS A 46 -4.33 -22.81 19.91
C LYS A 46 -4.95 -22.07 18.72
N ALA A 47 -6.18 -21.58 18.88
CA ALA A 47 -6.86 -20.78 17.86
C ALA A 47 -6.12 -19.45 17.60
N ALA A 48 -5.70 -18.75 18.65
CA ALA A 48 -4.95 -17.50 18.53
C ALA A 48 -3.58 -17.69 17.85
N LEU A 49 -2.87 -18.78 18.19
CA LEU A 49 -1.59 -19.13 17.57
C LEU A 49 -1.75 -19.38 16.07
N SER A 50 -2.75 -20.18 15.68
CA SER A 50 -3.04 -20.45 14.26
C SER A 50 -3.51 -19.20 13.51
N SER A 51 -4.29 -18.33 14.15
CA SER A 51 -4.67 -17.04 13.56
C SER A 51 -3.47 -16.11 13.38
N ALA A 52 -2.51 -16.13 14.29
CA ALA A 52 -1.27 -15.35 14.16
C ALA A 52 -0.34 -15.93 13.08
N GLU A 53 -0.30 -17.25 12.90
CA GLU A 53 0.42 -17.89 11.80
C GLU A 53 -0.12 -17.42 10.44
N ARG A 54 -1.45 -17.40 10.26
CA ARG A 54 -2.08 -16.91 9.02
C ARG A 54 -1.78 -15.43 8.75
N ALA A 55 -1.89 -14.58 9.77
CA ALA A 55 -1.56 -13.16 9.63
C ALA A 55 -0.07 -12.93 9.31
N LEU A 56 0.83 -13.77 9.83
CA LEU A 56 2.24 -13.72 9.49
C LEU A 56 2.50 -14.16 8.04
N GLU A 57 1.79 -15.18 7.55
CA GLU A 57 1.87 -15.60 6.15
C GLU A 57 1.40 -14.49 5.21
N GLU A 58 0.27 -13.86 5.52
CA GLU A 58 -0.28 -12.71 4.77
C GLU A 58 0.70 -11.52 4.77
N ALA A 59 1.28 -11.17 5.92
CA ALA A 59 2.29 -10.12 6.00
C ALA A 59 3.55 -10.45 5.16
N THR A 60 3.91 -11.73 5.07
CA THR A 60 5.05 -12.19 4.25
C THR A 60 4.72 -12.08 2.76
N GLU A 61 3.50 -12.47 2.36
CA GLU A 61 3.04 -12.36 0.97
C GLU A 61 2.99 -10.90 0.51
N LEU A 62 2.46 -10.00 1.33
CA LEU A 62 2.43 -8.56 1.03
C LEU A 62 3.85 -7.98 0.89
N LEU A 63 4.80 -8.46 1.69
CA LEU A 63 6.22 -8.09 1.54
C LEU A 63 6.79 -8.54 0.20
N ASP A 64 6.49 -9.77 -0.22
CA ASP A 64 6.94 -10.29 -1.51
C ASP A 64 6.31 -9.50 -2.67
N GLN A 65 5.01 -9.16 -2.58
CA GLN A 65 4.33 -8.31 -3.56
C GLN A 65 4.96 -6.91 -3.64
N MET A 66 5.23 -6.26 -2.50
CA MET A 66 5.93 -4.97 -2.47
C MET A 66 7.36 -5.05 -3.06
N GLN A 67 8.07 -6.18 -2.87
CA GLN A 67 9.40 -6.39 -3.45
C GLN A 67 9.36 -6.58 -4.98
N LEU A 68 8.32 -7.22 -5.51
CA LEU A 68 8.09 -7.35 -6.95
C LEU A 68 7.78 -5.99 -7.57
N GLU A 69 6.87 -5.22 -6.98
CA GLU A 69 6.49 -3.90 -7.50
C GLU A 69 7.62 -2.87 -7.46
N LYS A 70 8.57 -3.02 -6.54
CA LYS A 70 9.78 -2.18 -6.50
C LYS A 70 10.49 -2.08 -7.86
N GLN A 71 10.44 -3.13 -8.68
CA GLN A 71 11.10 -3.15 -9.99
C GLN A 71 10.48 -2.13 -10.97
N ASN A 72 9.19 -1.83 -10.79
CA ASN A 72 8.41 -0.90 -11.60
C ASN A 72 8.58 0.57 -11.15
N VAL A 73 9.17 0.81 -9.98
CA VAL A 73 9.36 2.16 -9.41
C VAL A 73 10.61 2.85 -9.97
N PRO A 74 10.62 4.18 -10.22
CA PRO A 74 11.80 4.90 -10.70
C PRO A 74 13.01 4.88 -9.74
N SER A 75 14.22 4.95 -10.30
CA SER A 75 15.46 4.89 -9.50
C SER A 75 15.61 6.03 -8.49
N SER A 76 14.96 7.19 -8.68
CA SER A 76 15.08 8.35 -7.79
C SER A 76 14.39 8.13 -6.43
N THR A 77 13.34 7.29 -6.37
CA THR A 77 12.56 7.03 -5.14
C THR A 77 12.95 5.69 -4.48
N ARG A 78 13.63 4.78 -5.20
CA ARG A 78 14.04 3.45 -4.72
C ARG A 78 14.85 3.46 -3.44
N THR A 79 15.73 4.43 -3.20
CA THR A 79 16.60 4.43 -2.00
C THR A 79 15.80 4.45 -0.71
N LYS A 80 14.78 5.32 -0.62
CA LYS A 80 13.91 5.41 0.57
C LYS A 80 13.04 4.16 0.71
N LEU A 81 12.50 3.65 -0.40
CA LEU A 81 11.68 2.44 -0.41
C LEU A 81 12.47 1.20 0.02
N ASN A 82 13.71 1.05 -0.44
CA ASN A 82 14.59 -0.04 -0.03
C ASN A 82 14.85 -0.05 1.47
N GLN A 83 15.04 1.13 2.08
CA GLN A 83 15.22 1.24 3.52
C GLN A 83 13.97 0.77 4.27
N ARG A 84 12.78 1.21 3.82
CA ARG A 84 11.50 0.81 4.42
C ARG A 84 11.24 -0.69 4.29
N LEU A 85 11.43 -1.26 3.09
CA LEU A 85 11.31 -2.70 2.85
C LEU A 85 12.24 -3.51 3.76
N ARG A 86 13.50 -3.07 3.92
CA ARG A 86 14.45 -3.75 4.80
C ARG A 86 13.98 -3.74 6.26
N ASN A 87 13.40 -2.62 6.71
CA ASN A 87 12.84 -2.53 8.07
C ASN A 87 11.66 -3.50 8.21
N TYR A 88 10.70 -3.47 7.30
CA TYR A 88 9.55 -4.37 7.31
C TYR A 88 9.96 -5.84 7.27
N THR A 89 10.94 -6.22 6.45
CA THR A 89 11.48 -7.59 6.46
C THR A 89 12.07 -7.96 7.82
N THR A 90 12.81 -7.05 8.44
CA THR A 90 13.41 -7.26 9.77
C THR A 90 12.34 -7.45 10.84
N ASP A 91 11.26 -6.66 10.78
CA ASP A 91 10.13 -6.73 11.70
C ASP A 91 9.35 -8.03 11.51
N THR A 92 9.07 -8.43 10.27
CA THR A 92 8.41 -9.72 9.95
C THR A 92 9.23 -10.92 10.43
N ASP A 93 10.56 -10.87 10.28
CA ASP A 93 11.44 -11.89 10.85
C ASP A 93 11.41 -11.92 12.38
N ALA A 94 11.27 -10.76 13.04
CA ALA A 94 11.11 -10.69 14.48
C ALA A 94 9.77 -11.28 14.93
N TYR A 95 8.67 -10.97 14.24
CA TYR A 95 7.36 -11.57 14.50
C TYR A 95 7.39 -13.09 14.32
N LYS A 96 8.03 -13.58 13.26
CA LYS A 96 8.23 -15.02 13.00
C LYS A 96 8.97 -15.71 14.13
N ARG A 97 10.07 -15.11 14.64
CA ARG A 97 10.81 -15.65 15.79
C ARG A 97 9.96 -15.66 17.05
N ARG A 98 9.22 -14.58 17.32
CA ARG A 98 8.35 -14.45 18.49
C ARG A 98 7.18 -15.45 18.46
N LEU A 99 6.57 -15.65 17.29
CA LEU A 99 5.50 -16.63 17.13
C LEU A 99 6.00 -18.05 17.38
N ARG A 100 7.20 -18.39 16.86
CA ARG A 100 7.85 -19.69 17.11
C ARG A 100 8.12 -19.92 18.60
N SER A 101 8.69 -18.94 19.31
CA SER A 101 8.91 -19.11 20.76
C SER A 101 7.61 -19.35 21.53
N LEU A 102 6.54 -18.63 21.17
CA LEU A 102 5.22 -18.83 21.77
C LEU A 102 4.59 -20.18 21.39
N ALA A 103 4.87 -20.69 20.20
CA ALA A 103 4.44 -22.02 19.78
C ALA A 103 5.18 -23.11 20.55
N ASP A 104 6.50 -22.97 20.73
CA ASP A 104 7.35 -23.95 21.42
C ASP A 104 7.04 -24.03 22.93
N ASP A 105 6.73 -22.90 23.59
CA ASP A 105 6.26 -22.88 24.99
C ASP A 105 5.02 -23.76 25.22
N ARG A 106 4.17 -23.93 24.20
CA ARG A 106 3.01 -24.84 24.25
C ARG A 106 3.44 -26.30 24.36
N ALA A 107 4.49 -26.69 23.65
CA ALA A 107 5.02 -28.04 23.68
C ALA A 107 5.66 -28.36 25.05
N ALA A 108 6.30 -27.37 25.68
CA ALA A 108 6.83 -27.51 27.03
C ALA A 108 5.71 -27.64 28.10
N LEU A 109 4.67 -26.81 28.02
CA LEU A 109 3.54 -26.81 28.97
C LEU A 109 2.66 -28.06 28.88
N PHE A 110 2.40 -28.57 27.67
CA PHE A 110 1.58 -29.79 27.49
C PHE A 110 2.40 -31.08 27.40
N GLY A 111 3.71 -31.00 27.11
CA GLY A 111 4.63 -32.13 27.13
C GLY A 111 5.21 -32.44 28.51
N GLY A 112 5.25 -31.46 29.43
CA GLY A 112 5.77 -31.62 30.79
C GLY A 112 4.74 -32.04 31.85
N SER A 113 3.43 -31.89 31.59
CA SER A 113 2.38 -32.10 32.61
C SER A 113 1.95 -33.57 32.82
N ARG A 114 2.75 -34.56 32.38
CA ARG A 114 2.50 -35.98 32.66
C ARG A 114 3.27 -36.54 33.86
N TYR A 115 4.08 -35.75 34.57
CA TYR A 115 4.88 -36.27 35.67
C TYR A 115 5.12 -35.25 36.79
N ARG A 116 4.15 -35.12 37.70
CA ARG A 116 4.41 -34.92 39.14
C ARG A 116 3.11 -35.06 39.91
N ASP A 117 2.75 -36.30 40.15
CA ASP A 117 2.04 -36.68 41.35
C ASP A 117 3.11 -36.73 42.45
N ASP A 118 3.02 -35.84 43.43
CA ASP A 118 3.79 -35.97 44.68
C ASP A 118 2.87 -35.54 45.84
N PRO A 119 2.53 -36.46 46.76
CA PRO A 119 1.64 -36.16 47.86
C PRO A 119 2.41 -35.69 49.11
N VAL A 120 1.68 -35.08 50.04
CA VAL A 120 1.94 -34.99 51.50
C VAL A 120 2.62 -33.72 52.05
N GLY A 121 1.86 -32.99 52.90
CA GLY A 121 2.37 -32.59 54.22
C GLY A 121 2.43 -31.09 54.59
N GLY A 122 1.29 -30.38 54.62
CA GLY A 122 1.24 -28.96 55.02
C GLY A 122 1.24 -28.73 56.54
N GLY A 123 2.32 -28.17 57.08
CA GLY A 123 2.38 -27.57 58.42
C GLY A 123 2.03 -26.05 58.42
N PRO A 124 1.79 -25.41 59.57
CA PRO A 124 1.32 -24.02 59.66
C PRO A 124 2.28 -22.96 59.10
N SER A 125 3.56 -23.29 58.90
CA SER A 125 4.54 -22.43 58.21
C SER A 125 4.35 -22.39 56.69
N ASP A 126 3.73 -23.41 56.12
CA ASP A 126 3.54 -23.56 54.67
C ASP A 126 2.42 -22.64 54.16
N VAL A 127 1.36 -22.47 54.96
CA VAL A 127 0.23 -21.58 54.69
C VAL A 127 0.67 -20.12 54.56
N GLN A 128 1.63 -19.67 55.38
CA GLN A 128 2.19 -18.32 55.30
C GLN A 128 3.07 -18.11 54.05
N LEU A 129 3.79 -19.15 53.63
CA LEU A 129 4.63 -19.11 52.44
C LEU A 129 3.77 -19.09 51.16
N GLU A 130 2.71 -19.89 51.14
CA GLU A 130 1.72 -19.96 50.06
C GLU A 130 0.98 -18.64 49.90
N GLN A 131 0.55 -18.01 51.00
CA GLN A 131 -0.11 -16.70 50.98
C GLN A 131 0.82 -15.58 50.47
N ARG A 132 2.12 -15.65 50.81
CA ARG A 132 3.13 -14.70 50.31
C ARG A 132 3.41 -14.88 48.83
N GLN A 133 3.48 -16.13 48.35
CA GLN A 133 3.58 -16.44 46.91
C GLN A 133 2.34 -15.97 46.15
N GLN A 134 1.15 -16.08 46.75
CA GLN A 134 -0.09 -15.61 46.14
C GLN A 134 -0.13 -14.07 46.02
N LEU A 135 0.36 -13.34 47.02
CA LEU A 135 0.46 -11.87 46.95
C LEU A 135 1.53 -11.39 45.97
N LEU A 136 2.68 -12.07 45.90
CA LEU A 136 3.73 -11.79 44.92
C LEU A 136 3.24 -12.04 43.49
N SER A 137 2.58 -13.18 43.25
CA SER A 137 2.00 -13.48 41.94
C SER A 137 0.85 -12.54 41.56
N GLY A 138 0.09 -12.04 42.55
CA GLY A 138 -0.89 -10.98 42.35
C GLY A 138 -0.24 -9.67 41.89
N THR A 139 0.86 -9.28 42.53
CA THR A 139 1.64 -8.07 42.17
C THR A 139 2.26 -8.20 40.78
N ASP A 140 2.90 -9.33 40.46
CA ASP A 140 3.52 -9.56 39.15
C ASP A 140 2.50 -9.54 38.01
N ARG A 141 1.29 -10.09 38.25
CA ARG A 141 0.20 -10.04 37.27
C ARG A 141 -0.27 -8.61 37.03
N LEU A 142 -0.38 -7.81 38.09
CA LEU A 142 -0.83 -6.43 38.02
C LEU A 142 0.20 -5.54 37.32
N ASP A 143 1.48 -5.76 37.59
CA ASP A 143 2.57 -5.03 36.92
C ASP A 143 2.63 -5.35 35.41
N ARG A 144 2.54 -6.64 35.03
CA ARG A 144 2.43 -7.03 33.61
C ARG A 144 1.20 -6.45 32.93
N SER A 145 0.04 -6.47 33.61
CA SER A 145 -1.18 -5.86 33.08
C SER A 145 -1.01 -4.36 32.85
N THR A 146 -0.38 -3.66 33.80
CA THR A 146 -0.08 -2.23 33.70
C THR A 146 0.86 -1.94 32.52
N GLN A 147 1.90 -2.75 32.35
CA GLN A 147 2.85 -2.61 31.24
C GLN A 147 2.17 -2.86 29.88
N ARG A 148 1.28 -3.84 29.81
CA ARG A 148 0.47 -4.10 28.60
C ARG A 148 -0.49 -2.97 28.29
N LEU A 149 -1.19 -2.42 29.28
CA LEU A 149 -2.06 -1.26 29.06
C LEU A 149 -1.29 -0.07 28.50
N LYS A 150 -0.08 0.18 29.01
CA LYS A 150 0.82 1.21 28.45
C LYS A 150 1.23 0.90 27.01
N ALA A 151 1.56 -0.35 26.71
CA ALA A 151 1.91 -0.78 25.36
C ALA A 151 0.71 -0.67 24.40
N SER A 152 -0.48 -1.08 24.82
CA SER A 152 -1.71 -0.95 24.04
C SER A 152 -2.09 0.51 23.79
N GLN A 153 -1.90 1.40 24.77
CA GLN A 153 -2.11 2.83 24.57
C GLN A 153 -1.10 3.40 23.56
N ALA A 154 0.17 3.00 23.64
CA ALA A 154 1.18 3.44 22.68
C ALA A 154 0.86 2.95 21.26
N LEU A 155 0.48 1.67 21.11
CA LEU A 155 0.06 1.09 19.84
C LEU A 155 -1.20 1.76 19.29
N ALA A 156 -2.18 2.08 20.13
CA ALA A 156 -3.40 2.78 19.73
C ALA A 156 -3.08 4.19 19.22
N ASN A 157 -2.20 4.92 19.91
CA ASN A 157 -1.75 6.25 19.48
C ASN A 157 -0.98 6.18 18.15
N GLU A 158 -0.13 5.17 17.97
CA GLU A 158 0.58 4.93 16.70
C GLU A 158 -0.40 4.59 15.56
N THR A 159 -1.39 3.75 15.84
CA THR A 159 -2.46 3.39 14.89
C THR A 159 -3.28 4.63 14.51
N GLU A 160 -3.61 5.49 15.47
CA GLU A 160 -4.29 6.77 15.21
C GLU A 160 -3.44 7.69 14.33
N ALA A 161 -2.14 7.78 14.60
CA ALA A 161 -1.22 8.58 13.79
C ALA A 161 -1.10 8.04 12.36
N ILE A 162 -1.05 6.71 12.18
CA ILE A 162 -1.08 6.08 10.86
C ILE A 162 -2.40 6.42 10.16
N GLY A 163 -3.54 6.22 10.83
CA GLY A 163 -4.86 6.55 10.28
C GLY A 163 -4.99 8.01 9.85
N ALA A 164 -4.49 8.94 10.67
CA ALA A 164 -4.44 10.36 10.35
C ALA A 164 -3.56 10.64 9.11
N SER A 165 -2.41 9.98 8.99
CA SER A 165 -1.54 10.11 7.82
C SER A 165 -2.20 9.57 6.55
N THR A 166 -2.86 8.42 6.63
CA THR A 166 -3.62 7.83 5.51
C THR A 166 -4.75 8.75 5.08
N LEU A 167 -5.50 9.34 6.02
CA LEU A 167 -6.54 10.32 5.70
C LEU A 167 -5.97 11.57 5.01
N ALA A 168 -4.80 12.05 5.44
CA ALA A 168 -4.13 13.17 4.80
C ALA A 168 -3.69 12.83 3.36
N ASP A 169 -3.16 11.63 3.15
CA ASP A 169 -2.75 11.18 1.81
C ASP A 169 -3.95 10.94 0.89
N LEU A 170 -5.06 10.37 1.38
CA LEU A 170 -6.33 10.28 0.64
C LEU A 170 -6.87 11.66 0.27
N HIS A 171 -6.72 12.65 1.17
CA HIS A 171 -7.13 14.02 0.87
C HIS A 171 -6.29 14.63 -0.26
N ARG A 172 -4.97 14.45 -0.23
CA ARG A 172 -4.09 14.88 -1.32
C ARG A 172 -4.40 14.17 -2.64
N GLN A 173 -4.65 12.85 -2.60
CA GLN A 173 -5.05 12.10 -3.79
C GLN A 173 -6.35 12.65 -4.38
N ARG A 174 -7.33 12.99 -3.55
CA ARG A 174 -8.56 13.65 -4.01
C ARG A 174 -8.27 14.99 -4.68
N GLU A 175 -7.42 15.84 -4.10
CA GLU A 175 -7.02 17.11 -4.73
C GLU A 175 -6.34 16.89 -6.08
N THR A 176 -5.45 15.90 -6.19
CA THR A 176 -4.82 15.52 -7.46
C THR A 176 -5.85 15.07 -8.49
N ILE A 177 -6.81 14.22 -8.11
CA ILE A 177 -7.88 13.76 -9.02
C ILE A 177 -8.77 14.93 -9.46
N GLN A 178 -9.11 15.84 -8.55
CA GLN A 178 -9.87 17.04 -8.89
C GLN A 178 -9.09 17.93 -9.87
N HIS A 179 -7.81 18.15 -9.60
CA HIS A 179 -6.94 18.95 -10.46
C HIS A 179 -6.78 18.33 -11.86
N THR A 180 -6.56 17.02 -11.96
CA THR A 180 -6.48 16.34 -13.26
C THR A 180 -7.80 16.40 -14.01
N THR A 181 -8.94 16.27 -13.32
CA THR A 181 -10.27 16.43 -13.91
C THR A 181 -10.49 17.84 -14.46
N ASP A 182 -10.12 18.87 -13.70
CA ASP A 182 -10.22 20.27 -14.13
C ASP A 182 -9.32 20.55 -15.35
N VAL A 183 -8.08 20.05 -15.35
CA VAL A 183 -7.16 20.17 -16.48
C VAL A 183 -7.68 19.44 -17.71
N LEU A 184 -8.31 18.27 -17.55
CA LEU A 184 -8.94 17.55 -18.67
C LEU A 184 -10.11 18.34 -19.27
N LEU A 185 -10.97 18.92 -18.43
CA LEU A 185 -12.07 19.79 -18.87
C LEU A 185 -11.56 21.05 -19.59
N GLU A 186 -10.47 21.64 -19.11
CA GLU A 186 -9.85 22.79 -19.79
C GLU A 186 -9.21 22.38 -21.13
N SER A 187 -8.58 21.20 -21.18
CA SER A 187 -7.98 20.61 -22.39
C SER A 187 -9.02 20.34 -23.48
N GLU A 188 -10.22 19.85 -23.14
CA GLU A 188 -11.33 19.71 -24.08
C GLU A 188 -11.68 21.06 -24.75
N GLY A 189 -11.63 22.15 -23.99
CA GLY A 189 -11.86 23.51 -24.50
C GLY A 189 -10.78 23.99 -25.49
N TYR A 190 -9.49 23.71 -25.22
CA TYR A 190 -8.40 24.05 -26.15
C TYR A 190 -8.41 23.19 -27.41
N VAL A 191 -8.79 21.92 -27.30
CA VAL A 191 -8.93 21.02 -28.46
C VAL A 191 -10.03 21.52 -29.39
N ASP A 192 -11.21 21.92 -28.87
CA ASP A 192 -12.29 22.44 -29.71
C ASP A 192 -11.90 23.76 -30.41
N ARG A 193 -11.22 24.67 -29.68
CA ARG A 193 -10.70 25.91 -30.27
C ARG A 193 -9.64 25.64 -31.35
N SER A 194 -8.78 24.65 -31.15
CA SER A 194 -7.76 24.25 -32.13
C SER A 194 -8.37 23.59 -33.37
N VAL A 195 -9.42 22.78 -33.22
CA VAL A 195 -10.16 22.21 -34.35
C VAL A 195 -10.88 23.31 -35.15
N LYS A 196 -11.42 24.33 -34.46
CA LYS A 196 -12.07 25.48 -35.11
C LYS A 196 -11.09 26.32 -35.93
N THR A 197 -9.88 26.60 -35.41
CA THR A 197 -8.85 27.36 -36.15
C THR A 197 -8.30 26.55 -37.32
N LEU A 198 -8.05 25.25 -37.13
CA LEU A 198 -7.62 24.33 -38.19
C LEU A 198 -8.66 24.22 -39.31
N ARG A 199 -9.95 24.09 -38.99
CA ARG A 199 -11.04 24.13 -39.99
C ARG A 199 -11.07 25.45 -40.78
N GLY A 200 -10.81 26.57 -40.11
CA GLY A 200 -10.70 27.89 -40.75
C GLY A 200 -9.54 27.97 -41.75
N MET A 201 -8.37 27.44 -41.38
CA MET A 201 -7.19 27.37 -42.26
C MET A 201 -7.41 26.41 -43.43
N ALA A 202 -7.99 25.24 -43.18
CA ALA A 202 -8.30 24.25 -44.22
C ALA A 202 -9.28 24.80 -45.26
N ARG A 203 -10.31 25.55 -44.84
CA ARG A 203 -11.27 26.18 -45.76
C ARG A 203 -10.58 27.25 -46.63
N ARG A 204 -9.76 28.12 -46.04
CA ARG A 204 -8.97 29.12 -46.79
C ARG A 204 -8.01 28.47 -47.79
N MET A 205 -7.35 27.38 -47.39
CA MET A 205 -6.47 26.62 -48.27
C MET A 205 -7.22 26.01 -49.46
N ALA A 206 -8.39 25.42 -49.22
CA ALA A 206 -9.24 24.87 -50.29
C ALA A 206 -9.71 25.96 -51.27
N THR A 207 -10.17 27.12 -50.76
CA THR A 207 -10.57 28.26 -51.59
C THR A 207 -9.41 28.76 -52.46
N ASN A 208 -8.23 28.96 -51.88
CA ASN A 208 -7.05 29.39 -52.64
C ASN A 208 -6.70 28.37 -53.73
N ARG A 209 -6.77 27.07 -53.43
CA ARG A 209 -6.50 26.01 -54.42
C ARG A 209 -7.50 26.02 -55.57
N ILE A 210 -8.79 26.23 -55.30
CA ILE A 210 -9.84 26.35 -56.32
C ILE A 210 -9.60 27.57 -57.20
N ILE A 211 -9.27 28.73 -56.60
CA ILE A 211 -8.97 29.96 -57.35
C ILE A 211 -7.78 29.75 -58.29
N THR A 212 -6.70 29.13 -57.82
CA THR A 212 -5.53 28.85 -58.65
C THR A 212 -5.87 27.95 -59.83
N ILE A 213 -6.66 26.88 -59.62
CA ILE A 213 -7.09 25.99 -60.70
C ILE A 213 -7.95 26.75 -61.72
N ALA A 214 -8.88 27.60 -61.26
CA ALA A 214 -9.73 28.40 -62.14
C ALA A 214 -8.93 29.40 -63.01
N ILE A 215 -7.89 30.03 -62.45
CA ILE A 215 -7.02 30.94 -63.22
C ILE A 215 -6.26 30.17 -64.31
N ILE A 216 -5.72 29.00 -63.98
CA ILE A 216 -5.00 28.15 -64.94
C ILE A 216 -5.93 27.68 -66.07
N THR A 217 -7.16 27.25 -65.77
CA THR A 217 -8.12 26.80 -66.79
C THR A 217 -8.53 27.94 -67.73
N ILE A 218 -8.75 29.14 -67.20
CA ILE A 218 -9.05 30.34 -68.01
C ILE A 218 -7.87 30.68 -68.95
N LEU A 219 -6.64 30.66 -68.43
CA LEU A 219 -5.43 30.89 -69.23
C LEU A 219 -5.30 29.90 -70.40
N VAL A 220 -5.52 28.61 -70.12
CA VAL A 220 -5.46 27.55 -71.14
C VAL A 220 -6.55 27.75 -72.20
N LEU A 221 -7.79 28.09 -71.80
CA LEU A 221 -8.87 28.40 -72.74
C LEU A 221 -8.56 29.61 -73.63
N LEU A 222 -7.97 30.67 -73.06
CA LEU A 222 -7.55 31.84 -73.84
C LEU A 222 -6.47 31.48 -74.87
N ILE A 223 -5.49 30.66 -74.49
CA ILE A 223 -4.46 30.17 -75.42
C ILE A 223 -5.11 29.40 -76.58
N PHE A 224 -6.03 28.47 -76.28
CA PHE A 224 -6.75 27.73 -77.32
C PHE A 224 -7.61 28.63 -78.21
N ALA A 225 -8.29 29.62 -77.64
CA ALA A 225 -9.10 30.57 -78.39
C ALA A 225 -8.26 31.41 -79.36
N VAL A 226 -7.08 31.90 -78.92
CA VAL A 226 -6.15 32.64 -79.77
C VAL A 226 -5.61 31.77 -80.90
N ILE A 227 -5.22 30.52 -80.60
CA ILE A 227 -4.76 29.57 -81.63
C ILE A 227 -5.87 29.33 -82.65
N TYR A 228 -7.10 29.05 -82.21
CA TYR A 228 -8.23 28.83 -83.10
C TYR A 228 -8.53 30.06 -83.97
N SER A 229 -8.50 31.26 -83.39
CA SER A 229 -8.72 32.51 -84.13
C SER A 229 -7.59 32.84 -85.11
N LYS A 230 -6.38 32.31 -84.91
CA LYS A 230 -5.24 32.53 -85.82
C LYS A 230 -5.23 31.52 -86.97
N PHE A 231 -5.70 30.29 -86.71
CA PHE A 231 -5.73 29.20 -87.70
C PHE A 231 -7.04 29.13 -88.51
N ARG A 232 -8.01 30.00 -88.19
CA ARG A 232 -9.23 30.25 -88.97
C ARG A 232 -9.11 31.60 -89.67
#